data_AF-A0A961X2U1-F1
#
_entry.id   AF-A0A961X2U1-F1
#
_cell.length_a   1.000
_cell.length_b   1.000
_cell.length_c   1.000
_cell.angle_alpha   90.00
_cell.angle_beta   90.00
_cell.angle_gamma   90.00
#
_symmetry.space_group_name_H-M   'P 1'
#
loop_
_entity.id
_entity.type
_entity.pdbx_description
1 polymer ?
#
loop_
_entity_poly.entity_id
_entity_poly.type
_entity_poly.pdbx_seq_one_letter_code
_entity_poly.pdbx_strand_id
1 'polypeptide(L)' 'MKFKVVMMQKNEELLLPVWIAYFSHLFGPENLYVFDNGSTLPAVIDQLKHAEVKGVNVFWN' A
#
# COMPACT_ATOMS: atom_id res chain seq x y z
N MET A 1 14.84 7.60 14.84
CA MET A 1 15.32 7.25 13.48
C MET A 1 14.14 7.43 12.53
N LYS A 2 14.31 8.08 11.36
CA LYS A 2 13.24 8.23 10.37
C LYS A 2 13.47 7.22 9.25
N PHE A 3 12.50 6.36 8.98
CA PHE A 3 12.55 5.35 7.92
C PHE A 3 11.30 5.50 7.04
N LYS A 4 11.42 5.04 5.78
CA LYS A 4 10.30 4.96 4.85
C LYS A 4 10.32 3.58 4.22
N VAL A 5 9.19 2.90 4.23
CA VAL A 5 9.03 1.59 3.59
C VAL A 5 8.34 1.82 2.26
N VAL A 6 9.02 1.46 1.18
CA VAL A 6 8.55 1.72 -0.17
C VAL A 6 8.20 0.41 -0.87
N MET A 7 7.07 0.39 -1.57
CA MET A 7 6.66 -0.69 -2.47
C MET A 7 6.21 -0.10 -3.81
N MET A 8 6.52 -0.79 -4.89
CA MET A 8 5.88 -0.58 -6.20
C MET A 8 5.12 -1.85 -6.55
N GLN A 9 3.88 -1.74 -7.00
CA GLN A 9 3.07 -2.91 -7.37
C GLN A 9 2.13 -2.60 -8.54
N LYS A 10 1.60 -3.66 -9.16
CA LYS A 10 0.49 -3.58 -10.10
C LYS A 10 -0.37 -4.83 -9.97
N ASN A 11 -1.68 -4.68 -9.80
CA ASN A 11 -2.66 -5.76 -9.79
C ASN A 11 -2.34 -6.89 -8.77
N GLU A 12 -1.70 -6.56 -7.65
CA GLU A 12 -1.30 -7.53 -6.62
C GLU A 12 -2.42 -7.83 -5.62
N GLU A 13 -3.47 -8.54 -6.04
CA GLU A 13 -4.66 -8.74 -5.20
C GLU A 13 -4.42 -9.54 -3.92
N LEU A 14 -3.56 -10.56 -3.98
CA LEU A 14 -3.38 -11.52 -2.88
C LEU A 14 -2.37 -11.04 -1.84
N LEU A 15 -1.24 -10.49 -2.28
CA LEU A 15 -0.13 -10.18 -1.39
C LEU A 15 -0.15 -8.73 -0.89
N LEU A 16 -0.79 -7.82 -1.61
CA LEU A 16 -0.92 -6.42 -1.19
C LEU A 16 -1.49 -6.25 0.23
N PRO A 17 -2.63 -6.86 0.61
CA PRO A 17 -3.17 -6.67 1.96
C PRO A 17 -2.27 -7.26 3.04
N VAL A 18 -1.59 -8.38 2.75
CA VAL A 18 -0.66 -9.03 3.67
C VAL A 18 0.57 -8.16 3.89
N TRP A 19 1.14 -7.62 2.81
CA TRP A 19 2.29 -6.72 2.86
C TRP A 19 1.95 -5.45 3.64
N ILE A 20 0.84 -4.79 3.31
CA ILE A 20 0.40 -3.58 4.01
C ILE A 20 0.20 -3.85 5.49
N ALA A 21 -0.50 -4.93 5.85
CA ALA A 21 -0.77 -5.26 7.25
C ALA A 21 0.53 -5.52 8.04
N TYR A 22 1.43 -6.32 7.49
CA TYR A 22 2.69 -6.67 8.14
C TYR A 22 3.59 -5.43 8.34
N PHE A 23 3.83 -4.66 7.29
CA PHE A 23 4.70 -3.49 7.39
C PHE A 23 4.06 -2.34 8.16
N SER A 24 2.73 -2.18 8.11
CA SER A 24 2.03 -1.20 8.97
C SER A 24 2.17 -1.56 10.46
N HIS A 25 2.13 -2.84 10.81
CA HIS A 25 2.33 -3.28 12.20
C HIS A 25 3.73 -2.96 12.73
N LEU A 26 4.77 -3.15 11.89
CA LEU A 26 6.15 -2.93 12.29
C LEU A 26 6.56 -1.45 12.30
N PHE A 27 6.06 -0.69 11.33
CA PHE A 27 6.60 0.64 11.01
C PHE A 27 5.58 1.76 11.15
N GLY A 28 4.30 1.46 11.38
CA GLY A 28 3.22 2.43 11.30
C GLY A 28 2.82 2.72 9.84
N PRO A 29 1.51 2.80 9.53
CA PRO A 29 1.03 3.01 8.16
C PRO A 29 1.52 4.32 7.54
N GLU A 30 1.73 5.37 8.34
CA GLU A 30 2.21 6.68 7.90
C GLU A 30 3.63 6.65 7.30
N ASN A 31 4.39 5.58 7.58
CA ASN A 31 5.74 5.37 7.06
C ASN A 31 5.77 4.46 5.81
N LEU A 32 4.62 3.96 5.36
CA LEU A 32 4.50 3.17 4.12
C LEU A 32 4.17 4.07 2.93
N TYR A 33 4.86 3.82 1.82
CA TYR A 33 4.71 4.53 0.56
C TYR A 33 4.53 3.50 -0.56
N VAL A 34 3.33 3.42 -1.12
CA VAL A 34 2.97 2.44 -2.15
C VAL A 34 2.75 3.15 -3.47
N PHE A 35 3.52 2.78 -4.49
CA PHE A 35 3.35 3.27 -5.86
C PHE A 35 2.56 2.24 -6.65
N ASP A 36 1.37 2.62 -7.09
CA ASP A 36 0.53 1.81 -7.95
C ASP A 36 0.86 2.09 -9.42
N ASN A 37 1.32 1.07 -10.14
CA ASN A 37 1.73 1.20 -11.55
C ASN A 37 0.56 1.00 -12.52
N GLY A 38 -0.56 1.67 -12.24
CA GLY A 38 -1.79 1.63 -13.02
C GLY A 38 -2.50 0.28 -12.90
N SER A 39 -2.88 -0.08 -11.66
CA SER A 39 -3.74 -1.22 -11.42
C SER A 39 -5.11 -1.01 -12.05
N THR A 40 -5.67 -2.09 -12.59
CA THR A 40 -6.97 -2.12 -13.24
C THR A 40 -7.94 -3.07 -12.55
N LEU A 41 -7.46 -3.90 -11.63
CA LEU A 41 -8.31 -4.79 -10.85
C LEU A 41 -9.08 -3.99 -9.78
N PRO A 42 -10.43 -4.03 -9.78
CA PRO A 42 -11.23 -3.30 -8.79
C PRO A 42 -10.86 -3.66 -7.35
N ALA A 43 -10.62 -4.93 -7.07
CA ALA A 43 -10.24 -5.40 -5.73
C ALA A 43 -8.93 -4.74 -5.23
N VAL A 44 -7.92 -4.59 -6.10
CA VAL A 44 -6.65 -3.96 -5.75
C VAL A 44 -6.84 -2.46 -5.51
N ILE A 45 -7.62 -1.80 -6.36
CA ILE A 45 -7.94 -0.38 -6.20
C ILE A 45 -8.66 -0.13 -4.86
N ASP A 46 -9.63 -0.97 -4.51
CA ASP A 46 -10.38 -0.86 -3.25
C ASP A 46 -9.48 -1.13 -2.03
N GLN A 47 -8.59 -2.12 -2.11
CA GLN A 47 -7.59 -2.40 -1.08
C GLN A 47 -6.66 -1.20 -0.83
N LEU A 48 -6.15 -0.57 -1.89
CA LEU A 48 -5.27 0.60 -1.80
C LEU A 48 -6.00 1.81 -1.23
N LYS A 49 -7.22 2.10 -1.68
CA LYS A 49 -8.05 3.18 -1.11
C LYS A 49 -8.31 2.98 0.39
N HIS A 50 -8.58 1.74 0.80
CA HIS A 50 -8.74 1.41 2.21
C HIS A 50 -7.45 1.61 3.00
N ALA A 51 -6.30 1.33 2.39
CA ALA A 51 -4.99 1.59 3.00
C ALA A 51 -4.71 3.10 3.14
N GLU A 52 -5.08 3.92 2.16
CA GLU A 52 -4.99 5.39 2.26
C GLU A 52 -5.78 5.93 3.44
N VAL A 53 -7.02 5.47 3.64
CA VAL A 53 -7.85 5.83 4.80
C VAL A 53 -7.18 5.48 6.13
N LYS A 54 -6.36 4.41 6.15
CA LYS A 54 -5.60 3.99 7.33
C LYS A 54 -4.26 4.72 7.50
N GLY A 55 -3.92 5.64 6.60
CA GLY A 55 -2.72 6.48 6.69
C GLY A 55 -1.55 6.03 5.81
N VAL A 56 -1.70 4.99 4.99
CA VAL A 56 -0.68 4.61 4.01
C VAL A 56 -0.62 5.65 2.90
N ASN A 57 0.58 6.05 2.49
CA ASN A 57 0.75 6.99 1.38
C ASN A 57 0.69 6.22 0.05
N VAL A 58 -0.39 6.34 -0.70
CA VAL A 58 -0.51 5.70 -2.03
C VAL A 58 -0.31 6.73 -3.14
N PHE A 59 0.52 6.39 -4.12
CA PHE A 59 0.79 7.18 -5.30
C PHE A 59 0.25 6.45 -6.52
N TRP A 60 -0.80 7.02 -7.10
CA TRP A 60 -1.50 6.48 -8.26
C TRP A 60 -0.86 6.99 -9.56
N ASN A 61 -0.90 6.17 -10.61
CA ASN A 61 -0.45 6.50 -11.96
C ASN A 61 -1.54 6.22 -12.99
#